data_AF-A0A1C4YIV8-F1
#
_entry.id   AF-A0A1C4YIV8-F1
#
_cell.length_a   1.000
_cell.length_b   1.000
_cell.length_c   1.000
_cell.angle_alpha   90.00
_cell.angle_beta   90.00
_cell.angle_gamma   90.00
#
_symmetry.space_group_name_H-M   'P 1'
#
loop_
_entity.id
_entity.type
_entity.pdbx_description
1 polymer ?
#
loop_
_entity_poly.entity_id
_entity_poly.type
_entity_poly.pdbx_seq_one_letter_code
_entity_poly.pdbx_strand_id
1 'polypeptide(L)'
;MLIVRESGWLVGDARRFTLTISSQLGDLLPQDGQGTLLHEVTDRGLRLGEGRAGRYSDSRQGGSLHTDAPHALPPTPDCFALYCVRQAPTGGDLCLVGVPDVLRLLPQWAVAELRGEFHFDRRDPAAADATILRPVIEAGPDGDRMYHLREYIETGISIRTFRR
;
A
#
# COMPACT_ATOMS: atom_id res chain seq x y z
N MET A 1 -9.80 7.17 9.80
CA MET A 1 -10.59 8.21 9.13
C MET A 1 -11.41 8.97 10.16
N LEU A 2 -11.00 10.18 10.52
CA LEU A 2 -11.82 11.14 11.28
C LEU A 2 -12.29 12.19 10.27
N ILE A 3 -13.61 12.35 10.10
CA ILE A 3 -14.17 13.35 9.18
C ILE A 3 -14.43 14.63 9.98
N VAL A 4 -13.64 15.67 9.75
CA VAL A 4 -13.88 17.01 10.29
C VAL A 4 -14.40 17.87 9.15
N ARG A 5 -15.66 18.30 9.26
CA ARG A 5 -16.29 19.20 8.28
C ARG A 5 -15.96 20.64 8.65
N GLU A 6 -15.37 21.35 7.69
CA GLU A 6 -15.11 22.80 7.65
C GLU A 6 -14.61 23.47 8.95
N SER A 7 -13.30 23.66 9.06
CA SER A 7 -12.73 24.84 9.73
C SER A 7 -11.24 24.99 9.42
N GLY A 8 -10.88 25.94 8.56
CA GLY A 8 -9.68 26.79 8.65
C GLY A 8 -8.27 26.20 8.75
N TRP A 9 -8.05 24.88 8.76
CA TRP A 9 -6.71 24.32 8.92
C TRP A 9 -5.81 24.64 7.73
N LEU A 10 -4.66 25.26 7.99
CA LEU A 10 -3.59 25.36 7.00
C LEU A 10 -3.01 23.96 6.78
N VAL A 11 -2.49 23.68 5.58
CA VAL A 11 -1.86 22.38 5.26
C VAL A 11 -0.80 21.99 6.30
N GLY A 12 -0.07 22.97 6.84
CA GLY A 12 0.91 22.75 7.90
C GLY A 12 0.33 22.14 9.18
N ASP A 13 -0.87 22.57 9.57
CA ASP A 13 -1.50 22.08 10.79
C ASP A 13 -2.04 20.65 10.64
N ALA A 14 -2.61 20.33 9.48
CA ALA A 14 -3.04 18.98 9.15
C ALA A 14 -1.87 17.99 9.16
N ARG A 15 -0.70 18.40 8.63
CA ARG A 15 0.53 17.59 8.68
C ARG A 15 0.96 17.36 10.13
N ARG A 16 1.01 18.42 10.95
CA ARG A 16 1.39 18.32 12.37
C ARG A 16 0.45 17.40 13.13
N PHE A 17 -0.86 17.60 12.99
CA PHE A 17 -1.87 16.76 13.62
C PHE A 17 -1.69 15.28 13.24
N THR A 18 -1.57 14.99 11.94
CA THR A 18 -1.41 13.62 11.45
C THR A 18 -0.17 12.95 12.04
N LEU A 19 0.98 13.62 12.00
CA LEU A 19 2.22 13.08 12.57
C LEU A 19 2.12 12.88 14.08
N THR A 20 1.55 13.84 14.82
CA THR A 20 1.42 13.76 16.28
C THR A 20 0.49 12.62 16.70
N ILE A 21 -0.65 12.44 16.03
CA ILE A 21 -1.58 11.36 16.37
C ILE A 21 -1.01 10.01 15.96
N SER A 22 -0.44 9.89 14.76
CA SER A 22 0.16 8.63 14.31
C SER A 22 1.32 8.20 15.20
N SER A 23 2.12 9.13 15.74
CA SER A 23 3.22 8.80 16.66
C SER A 23 2.74 8.28 18.02
N GLN A 24 1.45 8.39 18.35
CA GLN A 24 0.88 7.74 19.54
C GLN A 24 0.53 6.27 19.29
N LEU A 25 0.46 5.84 18.02
CA LEU A 25 0.14 4.47 17.63
C LEU A 25 1.40 3.60 17.48
N GLY A 26 2.58 4.21 17.37
CA GLY A 26 3.86 3.51 17.24
C GLY A 26 4.91 4.35 16.53
N ASP A 27 5.96 3.67 16.05
CA ASP A 27 7.05 4.29 15.29
C ASP A 27 6.60 4.65 13.87
N LEU A 28 6.96 5.86 13.43
CA LEU A 28 6.67 6.31 12.07
C LEU A 28 7.72 5.77 11.09
N LEU A 29 7.26 5.01 10.09
CA LEU A 29 8.11 4.46 9.05
C LEU A 29 8.25 5.44 7.86
N PRO A 30 9.45 5.57 7.26
CA PRO A 30 9.63 6.24 5.98
C PRO A 30 8.80 5.61 4.85
N GLN A 31 8.22 6.45 3.99
CA GLN A 31 7.44 6.04 2.82
C GLN A 31 8.27 5.95 1.54
N ASP A 32 9.50 6.44 1.55
CA ASP A 32 10.44 6.41 0.44
C ASP A 32 11.90 6.41 0.91
N GLY A 33 12.82 6.22 -0.04
CA GLY A 33 14.27 6.26 0.23
C GLY A 33 14.83 7.63 0.61
N GLN A 34 14.00 8.68 0.65
CA GLN A 34 14.39 10.01 1.12
C GLN A 34 13.98 10.26 2.57
N GLY A 35 13.34 9.29 3.24
CA GLY A 35 12.91 9.45 4.62
C GLY A 35 11.58 10.18 4.77
N THR A 36 10.79 10.34 3.70
CA THR A 36 9.51 11.05 3.75
C THR A 36 8.54 10.31 4.68
N LEU A 37 8.11 10.95 5.78
CA LEU A 37 7.17 10.36 6.74
C LEU A 37 5.70 10.53 6.37
N LEU A 38 5.38 11.58 5.59
CA LEU A 38 4.01 11.94 5.24
C LEU A 38 3.95 12.38 3.78
N HIS A 39 3.09 11.71 3.02
CA HIS A 39 2.84 12.00 1.62
C HIS A 39 1.45 12.61 1.42
N GLU A 40 1.34 13.57 0.49
CA GLU A 40 0.06 14.20 0.15
C GLU A 40 -0.61 13.45 -1.00
N VAL A 41 -1.80 12.93 -0.72
CA VAL A 41 -2.68 12.29 -1.72
C VAL A 41 -3.62 13.35 -2.28
N THR A 42 -3.44 13.70 -3.55
CA THR A 42 -4.28 14.69 -4.25
C THR A 42 -4.18 14.49 -5.76
N ASP A 43 -5.27 14.75 -6.49
CA ASP A 43 -5.24 14.71 -7.95
C ASP A 43 -4.39 15.86 -8.49
N ARG A 44 -3.24 15.52 -9.08
CA ARG A 44 -2.34 16.48 -9.75
C ARG A 44 -2.54 16.48 -11.27
N GLY A 45 -3.57 15.80 -11.76
CA GLY A 45 -3.87 15.65 -13.18
C GLY A 45 -3.03 14.60 -13.90
N LEU A 46 -2.22 13.82 -13.16
CA LEU A 46 -1.40 12.76 -13.71
C LEU A 46 -2.24 11.51 -14.01
N ARG A 47 -1.88 10.77 -15.06
CA ARG A 47 -2.44 9.43 -15.30
C ARG A 47 -1.54 8.35 -14.73
N LEU A 48 -2.14 7.25 -14.25
CA LEU A 48 -1.38 6.07 -13.84
C LEU A 48 -0.55 5.55 -15.03
N GLY A 49 0.75 5.32 -14.79
CA GLY A 49 1.70 4.91 -15.83
C GLY A 49 2.18 6.03 -16.76
N GLU A 50 1.77 7.28 -16.55
CA GLU A 50 2.31 8.44 -17.28
C GLU A 50 3.70 8.79 -16.71
N GLY A 51 4.74 8.28 -17.38
CA GLY A 51 6.12 8.41 -16.96
C GLY A 51 6.49 7.54 -15.75
N ARG A 52 7.69 7.75 -15.21
CA ARG A 52 8.23 7.01 -14.05
C ARG A 52 7.65 7.45 -12.68
N ALA A 53 6.72 8.42 -12.66
CA ALA A 53 6.37 9.17 -11.46
C ALA A 53 4.87 9.21 -11.10
N GLY A 54 3.95 8.86 -12.01
CA GLY A 54 2.52 8.89 -11.70
C GLY A 54 2.12 7.81 -10.70
N ARG A 55 2.03 8.17 -9.41
CA ARG A 55 1.53 7.27 -8.35
C ARG A 55 0.01 7.36 -8.26
N TYR A 56 -0.61 6.36 -7.64
CA TYR A 56 -2.03 6.43 -7.26
C TYR A 56 -2.34 7.70 -6.46
N SER A 57 -1.41 8.14 -5.62
CA SER A 57 -1.54 9.35 -4.81
C SER A 57 -1.57 10.67 -5.60
N ASP A 58 -1.29 10.65 -6.91
CA ASP A 58 -1.23 11.83 -7.77
C ASP A 58 -2.37 11.91 -8.81
N SER A 59 -3.31 10.96 -8.79
CA SER A 59 -4.32 10.83 -9.85
C SER A 59 -5.74 10.71 -9.29
N ARG A 60 -6.73 11.04 -10.11
CA ARG A 60 -8.16 10.73 -9.86
C ARG A 60 -8.56 9.27 -10.18
N GLN A 61 -7.62 8.43 -10.58
CA GLN A 61 -7.92 7.05 -10.95
C GLN A 61 -8.00 6.20 -9.68
N GLY A 62 -9.02 5.35 -9.60
CA GLY A 62 -9.12 4.38 -8.52
C GLY A 62 -7.96 3.38 -8.55
N GLY A 63 -7.66 2.80 -7.38
CA GLY A 63 -6.70 1.71 -7.25
C GLY A 63 -7.36 0.34 -7.16
N SER A 64 -6.58 -0.70 -7.45
CA SER A 64 -6.95 -2.05 -7.02
C SER A 64 -6.78 -2.21 -5.52
N LEU A 65 -7.56 -3.10 -4.90
CA LEU A 65 -7.33 -3.52 -3.52
C LEU A 65 -5.88 -4.01 -3.36
N HIS A 66 -5.19 -3.51 -2.34
CA HIS A 66 -3.80 -3.87 -2.06
C HIS A 66 -3.46 -3.71 -0.58
N THR A 67 -2.35 -4.34 -0.22
CA THR A 67 -1.64 -4.12 1.04
C THR A 67 -0.49 -3.16 0.76
N ASP A 68 -0.27 -2.18 1.64
CA ASP A 68 0.88 -1.29 1.53
C ASP A 68 2.20 -2.04 1.69
N ALA A 69 3.18 -1.69 0.86
CA ALA A 69 4.53 -2.27 0.86
C ALA A 69 4.56 -3.83 0.92
N PRO A 70 3.83 -4.55 0.04
CA PRO A 70 3.68 -6.01 0.17
C PRO A 70 4.97 -6.77 -0.14
N HIS A 71 5.92 -6.13 -0.80
CA HIS A 71 7.26 -6.63 -1.12
C HIS A 71 8.30 -6.29 -0.03
N ALA A 72 7.97 -5.42 0.93
CA ALA A 72 8.95 -4.95 1.92
C ALA A 72 9.32 -6.06 2.91
N LEU A 73 10.61 -6.09 3.23
CA LEU A 73 11.13 -6.82 4.38
C LEU A 73 10.90 -5.98 5.65
N PRO A 74 10.84 -6.61 6.84
CA PRO A 74 10.70 -5.89 8.10
C PRO A 74 11.76 -4.79 8.26
N PRO A 75 11.39 -3.63 8.85
CA PRO A 75 10.07 -3.33 9.42
C PRO A 75 9.01 -3.03 8.35
N THR A 76 7.85 -3.68 8.48
CA THR A 76 6.66 -3.43 7.65
C THR A 76 5.62 -2.67 8.47
N PRO A 77 4.78 -1.82 7.85
CA PRO A 77 3.75 -1.10 8.59
C PRO A 77 2.70 -2.07 9.17
N ASP A 78 2.42 -1.95 10.47
CA ASP A 78 1.32 -2.66 11.14
C ASP A 78 -0.03 -1.98 10.87
N CYS A 79 -0.01 -0.66 10.63
CA CYS A 79 -1.17 0.13 10.26
C CYS A 79 -0.77 1.24 9.28
N PHE A 80 -1.75 1.77 8.56
CA PHE A 80 -1.60 2.98 7.75
C PHE A 80 -2.56 4.06 8.25
N ALA A 81 -2.16 5.32 8.13
CA ALA A 81 -2.95 6.45 8.59
C ALA A 81 -3.28 7.38 7.41
N LEU A 82 -4.57 7.67 7.23
CA LEU A 82 -5.07 8.66 6.29
C LEU A 82 -5.88 9.72 7.03
N TYR A 83 -5.52 10.99 6.82
CA TYR A 83 -6.22 12.15 7.33
C TYR A 83 -6.79 12.98 6.16
N CYS A 84 -8.11 13.05 6.08
CA CYS A 84 -8.78 13.80 5.02
C CYS A 84 -8.82 15.28 5.37
N VAL A 85 -8.03 16.08 4.65
CA VAL A 85 -8.01 17.56 4.80
C VAL A 85 -9.15 18.21 4.03
N ARG A 86 -9.49 17.64 2.86
CA ARG A 86 -10.57 18.10 2.00
C ARG A 86 -11.21 16.91 1.31
N GLN A 87 -12.51 16.75 1.50
CA GLN A 87 -13.27 15.72 0.82
C GLN A 87 -13.38 16.05 -0.68
N ALA A 88 -13.22 15.04 -1.53
CA ALA A 88 -13.44 15.19 -2.96
C ALA A 88 -14.94 15.42 -3.25
N PRO A 89 -15.31 16.26 -4.23
CA PRO A 89 -16.70 16.44 -4.62
C PRO A 89 -17.37 15.15 -5.13
N THR A 90 -16.57 14.26 -5.74
CA THR A 90 -16.99 12.98 -6.30
C THR A 90 -15.88 11.95 -6.11
N GLY A 91 -16.23 10.74 -5.66
CA GLY A 91 -15.26 9.67 -5.40
C GLY A 91 -14.38 9.93 -4.18
N GLY A 92 -13.18 9.34 -4.16
CA GLY A 92 -12.29 9.39 -2.99
C GLY A 92 -12.71 8.48 -1.84
N ASP A 93 -13.57 7.50 -2.14
CA ASP A 93 -14.07 6.54 -1.15
C ASP A 93 -12.94 5.62 -0.67
N LEU A 94 -12.91 5.39 0.64
CA LEU A 94 -12.03 4.40 1.25
C LEU A 94 -12.72 3.04 1.21
N CYS A 95 -12.19 2.13 0.39
CA CYS A 95 -12.62 0.74 0.35
C CYS A 95 -11.69 -0.13 1.20
N LEU A 96 -12.23 -0.80 2.22
CA LEU A 96 -11.50 -1.73 3.08
C LEU A 96 -12.13 -3.11 2.98
N VAL A 97 -11.29 -4.14 2.93
CA VAL A 97 -11.72 -5.54 2.94
C VAL A 97 -10.89 -6.30 3.97
N GLY A 98 -11.56 -7.05 4.84
CA GLY A 98 -10.90 -7.89 5.83
C GLY A 98 -10.35 -9.17 5.20
N VAL A 99 -9.15 -9.60 5.61
CA VAL A 99 -8.55 -10.87 5.16
C VAL A 99 -9.51 -12.06 5.39
N PRO A 100 -10.19 -12.21 6.54
CA PRO A 100 -11.14 -13.31 6.72
C PRO A 100 -12.28 -13.34 5.70
N ASP A 101 -12.74 -12.18 5.23
CA ASP A 101 -13.81 -12.09 4.24
C ASP A 101 -13.32 -12.55 2.86
N VAL A 102 -12.09 -12.18 2.48
CA VAL A 102 -11.46 -12.66 1.25
C VAL A 102 -11.29 -14.17 1.30
N LEU A 103 -10.77 -14.71 2.40
CA LEU A 103 -10.51 -16.15 2.55
C LEU A 103 -11.79 -16.98 2.46
N ARG A 104 -12.92 -16.48 2.97
CA ARG A 104 -14.23 -17.16 2.87
C ARG A 104 -14.76 -17.26 1.43
N LEU A 105 -14.33 -16.36 0.55
CA LEU A 105 -14.76 -16.33 -0.85
C LEU A 105 -13.84 -17.14 -1.77
N LEU A 106 -12.62 -17.44 -1.34
CA LEU A 106 -11.65 -18.20 -2.12
C LEU A 106 -11.88 -19.71 -1.97
N PRO A 107 -11.76 -20.49 -3.07
CA PRO A 107 -11.76 -21.94 -2.95
C PRO A 107 -10.47 -22.42 -2.26
N GLN A 108 -10.55 -23.54 -1.54
CA GLN A 108 -9.43 -24.05 -0.72
C GLN A 108 -8.14 -24.26 -1.52
N TRP A 109 -8.23 -24.70 -2.77
CA TRP A 109 -7.07 -24.88 -3.64
C TRP A 109 -6.34 -23.56 -3.91
N ALA A 110 -7.08 -22.44 -4.06
CA ALA A 110 -6.48 -21.13 -4.31
C ALA A 110 -5.81 -20.61 -3.05
N VAL A 111 -6.40 -20.84 -1.87
CA VAL A 111 -5.75 -20.52 -0.59
C VAL A 111 -4.46 -21.30 -0.42
N ALA A 112 -4.44 -22.59 -0.76
CA ALA A 112 -3.23 -23.41 -0.71
C ALA A 112 -2.15 -22.88 -1.66
N GLU A 113 -2.51 -22.51 -2.88
CA GLU A 113 -1.58 -21.93 -3.86
C GLU A 113 -1.01 -20.59 -3.37
N LEU A 114 -1.86 -19.70 -2.85
CA LEU A 114 -1.48 -18.38 -2.36
C LEU A 114 -0.60 -18.40 -1.09
N ARG A 115 -0.52 -19.56 -0.40
CA ARG A 115 0.44 -19.80 0.68
C ARG A 115 1.82 -20.27 0.18
N GLY A 116 1.94 -20.63 -1.10
CA GLY A 116 3.21 -20.91 -1.76
C GLY A 116 4.02 -19.63 -2.04
N GLU A 117 5.26 -19.77 -2.51
CA GLU A 117 6.13 -18.61 -2.78
C GLU A 117 5.82 -17.94 -4.12
N PHE A 118 5.65 -16.63 -4.10
CA PHE A 118 5.51 -15.78 -5.27
C PHE A 118 6.68 -14.80 -5.38
N HIS A 119 7.09 -14.50 -6.61
CA HIS A 119 8.02 -13.41 -6.87
C HIS A 119 7.29 -12.08 -6.85
N PHE A 120 7.68 -11.18 -5.96
CA PHE A 120 7.29 -9.78 -5.96
C PHE A 120 8.42 -8.93 -6.53
N ASP A 121 8.11 -7.96 -7.40
CA ASP A 121 9.03 -6.89 -7.77
C ASP A 121 9.44 -6.10 -6.51
N ARG A 122 10.75 -5.97 -6.29
CA ARG A 122 11.30 -5.25 -5.13
C ARG A 122 11.19 -3.74 -5.24
N ARG A 123 10.99 -3.19 -6.45
CA ARG A 123 10.99 -1.74 -6.73
C ARG A 123 12.18 -0.97 -6.18
N ASP A 124 13.27 -1.67 -5.84
CA ASP A 124 14.51 -1.10 -5.32
C ASP A 124 15.62 -1.36 -6.34
N PRO A 125 16.05 -0.33 -7.09
CA PRO A 125 17.15 -0.46 -8.04
C PRO A 125 18.50 -0.83 -7.40
N ALA A 126 18.67 -0.61 -6.09
CA ALA A 126 19.89 -0.92 -5.37
C ALA A 126 19.93 -2.36 -4.83
N ALA A 127 18.80 -3.07 -4.82
CA ALA A 127 18.74 -4.44 -4.36
C ALA A 127 19.51 -5.39 -5.30
N ALA A 128 20.28 -6.31 -4.73
CA ALA A 128 21.03 -7.31 -5.48
C ALA A 128 20.12 -8.19 -6.36
N ASP A 129 18.94 -8.54 -5.82
CA ASP A 129 17.89 -9.25 -6.55
C ASP A 129 16.76 -8.30 -6.93
N ALA A 130 16.30 -8.41 -8.18
CA ALA A 130 15.18 -7.63 -8.69
C ALA A 130 13.81 -8.05 -8.11
N THR A 131 13.75 -9.22 -7.46
CA THR A 131 12.52 -9.76 -6.87
C THR A 131 12.77 -10.32 -5.49
N ILE A 132 11.71 -10.45 -4.69
CA ILE A 132 11.70 -11.17 -3.43
C ILE A 132 10.67 -12.31 -3.46
N LEU A 133 11.00 -13.44 -2.84
CA LEU A 133 10.07 -14.55 -2.66
C LEU A 133 9.30 -14.37 -1.36
N ARG A 134 7.98 -14.51 -1.45
CA ARG A 134 7.06 -14.43 -0.31
C ARG A 134 5.71 -15.04 -0.67
N PRO A 135 4.97 -15.61 0.30
CA PRO A 135 3.58 -15.97 0.09
C PRO A 135 2.64 -14.76 0.05
N VAL A 136 1.55 -14.86 -0.72
CA VAL A 136 0.49 -13.85 -0.70
C VAL A 136 -0.34 -13.97 0.58
N ILE A 137 -0.51 -15.19 1.11
CA ILE A 137 -1.17 -15.45 2.39
C ILE A 137 -0.16 -16.07 3.35
N GLU A 138 0.08 -15.42 4.48
CA GLU A 138 0.98 -15.89 5.53
C GLU A 138 0.21 -16.10 6.84
N ALA A 139 0.42 -17.24 7.50
CA ALA A 139 -0.16 -17.45 8.82
C ALA A 139 0.57 -16.58 9.86
N GLY A 140 -0.16 -15.69 10.53
CA GLY A 140 0.35 -14.86 11.61
C GLY A 140 -0.17 -15.31 12.99
N PRO A 141 0.40 -14.77 14.08
CA PRO A 141 -0.03 -15.08 15.45
C PRO A 141 -1.50 -14.69 15.72
N ASP A 142 -2.00 -13.64 15.07
CA ASP A 142 -3.36 -13.11 15.24
C ASP A 142 -4.32 -13.50 14.09
N GLY A 143 -3.89 -14.45 13.26
CA GLY A 143 -4.61 -14.88 12.05
C GLY A 143 -3.80 -14.67 10.77
N ASP A 144 -4.41 -15.03 9.65
CA ASP A 144 -3.77 -14.90 8.34
C ASP A 144 -3.55 -13.42 7.96
N ARG A 145 -2.36 -13.14 7.43
CA ARG A 145 -1.96 -11.87 6.83
C ARG A 145 -1.97 -12.01 5.32
N MET A 146 -2.29 -10.92 4.62
CA MET A 146 -2.29 -10.89 3.17
C MET A 146 -1.32 -9.83 2.65
N TYR A 147 -0.41 -10.23 1.76
CA TYR A 147 0.53 -9.38 1.06
C TYR A 147 0.14 -9.35 -0.42
N HIS A 148 -0.67 -8.36 -0.82
CA HIS A 148 -1.20 -8.32 -2.17
C HIS A 148 -0.98 -6.96 -2.83
N LEU A 149 -0.31 -6.96 -3.98
CA LEU A 149 -0.39 -5.89 -4.96
C LEU A 149 -0.13 -6.52 -6.33
N ARG A 150 -1.20 -6.69 -7.10
CA ARG A 150 -1.22 -7.47 -8.33
C ARG A 150 -0.06 -7.12 -9.27
N GLU A 151 0.14 -5.82 -9.52
CA GLU A 151 1.20 -5.33 -10.42
C GLU A 151 2.59 -5.82 -10.00
N TYR A 152 2.87 -5.89 -8.70
CA TYR A 152 4.20 -6.26 -8.20
C TYR A 152 4.42 -7.77 -8.31
N ILE A 153 3.35 -8.56 -8.11
CA ILE A 153 3.37 -10.02 -8.30
C ILE A 153 3.55 -10.35 -9.78
N GLU A 154 2.72 -9.78 -10.66
CA GLU A 154 2.78 -10.03 -12.11
C GLU A 154 4.11 -9.56 -12.72
N THR A 155 4.63 -8.42 -12.29
CA THR A 155 5.95 -7.93 -12.70
C THR A 155 7.06 -8.83 -12.17
N GLY A 156 7.01 -9.25 -10.90
CA GLY A 156 8.00 -10.15 -10.30
C GLY A 156 8.08 -11.50 -11.02
N ILE A 157 6.91 -12.10 -11.34
CA ILE A 157 6.83 -13.32 -12.16
C ILE A 157 7.45 -13.09 -13.54
N SER A 158 7.11 -11.98 -14.20
CA SER A 158 7.64 -11.63 -15.52
C SER A 158 9.17 -11.50 -15.51
N ILE A 159 9.74 -10.76 -14.55
CA ILE A 159 11.20 -10.63 -14.38
C ILE A 159 11.87 -12.00 -14.26
N ARG A 160 11.25 -12.94 -13.53
CA ARG A 160 11.81 -14.29 -13.37
C ARG A 160 11.74 -15.11 -14.65
N THR A 161 10.63 -15.06 -15.38
CA THR A 161 10.43 -15.85 -16.61
C THR A 161 11.37 -15.41 -17.74
N PHE A 162 11.63 -14.11 -17.89
CA PHE A 162 12.49 -13.57 -18.97
C PHE A 162 13.98 -13.50 -18.64
N ARG A 163 14.40 -13.85 -17.42
CA ARG A 163 15.82 -13.95 -17.00
C ARG A 163 16.35 -15.39 -16.94
N ARG A 164 15.64 -16.37 -17.52
CA ARG A 164 16.13 -17.73 -17.77
C ARG A 164 16.66 -17.83 -19.19
#